data_AF-A0A927QB38-F1
#
_entry.id   AF-A0A927QB38-F1
#
_cell.length_a   1.000
_cell.length_b   1.000
_cell.length_c   1.000
_cell.angle_alpha   90.00
_cell.angle_beta   90.00
_cell.angle_gamma   90.00
#
_symmetry.space_group_name_H-M   'P 1'
#
loop_
_entity.id
_entity.type
_entity.pdbx_description
1 polymer ?
#
loop_
_entity_poly.entity_id
_entity_poly.type
_entity_poly.pdbx_seq_one_letter_code
_entity_poly.pdbx_strand_id
1 'polypeptide(L)'
;MSALICARTASAQVALGTASNTYTMTGIGSAASRAAQVGPVKLVTADANGNLATTDFDITSLNSDISRLKTTVDRNRRDADKGIAAAMAMTGAPTPSAPGKTSRATNVATYSGEFATSFVVAHMLDVDYPLVVNGSVMRPAALSACRLE
;
A
#
# COMPACT_ATOMS: atom_id res chain seq x y z
N MET A 1 -14.08 54.91 2.07
CA MET A 1 -14.78 55.08 0.77
C MET A 1 -15.10 53.71 0.24
N SER A 2 -16.38 53.34 0.31
CA SER A 2 -16.90 52.03 -0.10
C SER A 2 -17.12 52.04 -1.61
N ALA A 3 -16.57 51.07 -2.32
CA ALA A 3 -16.93 50.79 -3.70
C ALA A 3 -16.81 49.29 -3.95
N LEU A 4 -17.81 48.54 -3.47
CA LEU A 4 -18.08 47.21 -4.01
C LEU A 4 -18.82 47.40 -5.34
N ILE A 5 -18.08 47.53 -6.44
CA ILE A 5 -18.65 47.44 -7.79
C ILE A 5 -18.79 45.96 -8.11
N CYS A 6 -19.93 45.40 -7.74
CA CYS A 6 -20.41 44.17 -8.36
C CYS A 6 -21.07 44.57 -9.68
N ALA A 7 -20.39 44.34 -10.81
CA ALA A 7 -21.03 44.43 -12.11
C ALA A 7 -21.82 43.12 -12.33
N ARG A 8 -23.13 43.24 -12.59
CA ARG A 8 -23.97 42.09 -12.95
C ARG A 8 -23.64 41.70 -14.40
N THR A 9 -22.68 40.83 -14.57
CA THR A 9 -22.30 40.30 -15.89
C THR A 9 -23.10 39.00 -16.08
N ALA A 10 -23.94 38.92 -17.13
CA ALA A 10 -24.96 37.87 -17.30
C ALA A 10 -26.01 37.73 -16.17
N SER A 11 -27.05 36.90 -16.41
CA SER A 11 -28.16 36.70 -15.48
C SER A 11 -27.67 36.13 -14.15
N ALA A 12 -27.97 36.82 -13.04
CA ALA A 12 -27.72 36.39 -11.66
C ALA A 12 -26.25 36.13 -11.26
N GLN A 13 -25.25 36.73 -11.93
CA GLN A 13 -23.85 36.64 -11.50
C GLN A 13 -23.33 37.95 -10.88
N VAL A 14 -22.33 37.79 -10.02
CA VAL A 14 -21.59 38.88 -9.38
C VAL A 14 -20.14 38.79 -9.85
N ALA A 15 -19.72 39.71 -10.71
CA ALA A 15 -18.31 39.86 -11.05
C ALA A 15 -17.62 40.80 -10.06
N LEU A 16 -16.50 40.35 -9.52
CA LEU A 16 -15.62 41.13 -8.66
C LEU A 16 -14.32 41.37 -9.43
N GLY A 17 -13.96 42.64 -9.68
CA GLY A 17 -12.71 43.06 -10.34
C GLY A 17 -12.54 42.61 -11.80
N THR A 18 -11.29 42.62 -12.28
CA THR A 18 -10.86 42.36 -13.66
C THR A 18 -9.63 41.44 -13.68
N ALA A 19 -9.09 41.14 -14.86
CA ALA A 19 -7.91 40.26 -15.03
C ALA A 19 -6.64 40.73 -14.29
N SER A 20 -6.55 42.00 -13.88
CA SER A 20 -5.36 42.60 -13.27
C SER A 20 -5.50 42.87 -11.77
N ASN A 21 -6.56 42.37 -11.13
CA ASN A 21 -6.84 42.65 -9.71
C ASN A 21 -6.32 41.54 -8.78
N THR A 22 -5.84 41.94 -7.60
CA THR A 22 -5.55 41.04 -6.47
C THR A 22 -6.63 41.19 -5.41
N TYR A 23 -7.07 40.08 -4.82
CA TYR A 23 -8.08 40.07 -3.76
C TYR A 23 -7.45 39.65 -2.43
N THR A 24 -7.76 40.36 -1.35
CA THR A 24 -7.33 39.99 0.01
C THR A 24 -8.56 39.85 0.91
N MET A 25 -8.81 38.62 1.37
CA MET A 25 -9.93 38.28 2.27
C MET A 25 -9.38 37.93 3.65
N THR A 26 -8.99 38.93 4.44
CA THR A 26 -8.31 38.74 5.73
C THR A 26 -9.12 37.93 6.74
N GLY A 27 -10.45 37.96 6.65
CA GLY A 27 -11.35 37.25 7.55
C GLY A 27 -11.49 35.75 7.30
N ILE A 28 -11.13 35.23 6.12
CA ILE A 28 -11.50 33.86 5.70
C ILE A 28 -10.93 32.76 6.61
N GLY A 29 -9.76 32.99 7.21
CA GLY A 29 -9.11 32.06 8.15
C GLY A 29 -9.48 32.28 9.62
N SER A 30 -10.34 33.25 9.92
CA SER A 30 -10.68 33.61 11.31
C SER A 30 -11.52 32.53 12.00
N ALA A 31 -11.44 32.48 13.34
CA ALA A 31 -12.28 31.61 14.16
C ALA A 31 -13.79 31.89 13.95
N ALA A 32 -14.16 33.16 13.75
CA ALA A 32 -15.54 33.55 13.44
C ALA A 32 -16.02 32.94 12.11
N SER A 33 -15.18 32.96 11.06
CA SER A 33 -15.52 32.32 9.77
C SER A 33 -15.61 30.81 9.87
N ARG A 34 -14.82 30.16 10.74
CA ARG A 34 -14.93 28.72 11.01
C ARG A 34 -16.20 28.37 11.78
N ALA A 35 -16.56 29.17 12.79
CA ALA A 35 -17.78 28.97 13.58
C ALA A 35 -19.06 29.23 12.77
N ALA A 36 -19.00 30.09 11.76
CA ALA A 36 -20.12 30.38 10.87
C ALA A 36 -20.36 29.28 9.82
N GLN A 37 -19.43 28.33 9.63
CA GLN A 37 -19.64 27.21 8.71
C GLN A 37 -20.66 26.23 9.30
N VAL A 38 -21.67 25.87 8.50
CA VAL A 38 -22.74 24.94 8.87
C VAL A 38 -22.85 23.87 7.80
N GLY A 39 -22.95 22.61 8.21
CA GLY A 39 -23.02 21.46 7.30
C GLY A 39 -21.65 21.06 6.73
N PRO A 40 -21.62 20.19 5.69
CA PRO A 40 -20.39 19.73 5.08
C PRO A 40 -19.62 20.86 4.40
N VAL A 41 -18.35 21.04 4.76
CA VAL A 41 -17.44 22.01 4.13
C VAL A 41 -16.91 21.43 2.82
N LYS A 42 -16.81 22.26 1.78
CA LYS A 42 -16.34 21.87 0.45
C LYS A 42 -15.15 22.71 0.02
N LEU A 43 -14.32 22.16 -0.87
CA LEU A 43 -13.26 22.93 -1.53
C LEU A 43 -13.86 23.79 -2.64
N VAL A 44 -13.38 25.03 -2.74
CA VAL A 44 -13.71 25.93 -3.85
C VAL A 44 -12.66 25.78 -4.94
N THR A 45 -13.12 25.70 -6.18
CA THR A 45 -12.31 25.65 -7.41
C THR A 45 -12.64 26.86 -8.27
N ALA A 46 -11.68 27.27 -9.10
CA ALA A 46 -11.85 28.35 -10.06
C ALA A 46 -11.48 27.84 -11.46
N ASP A 47 -12.24 28.25 -12.48
CA ASP A 47 -11.87 28.02 -13.87
C ASP A 47 -11.04 29.18 -14.44
N ALA A 48 -10.58 29.04 -15.70
CA ALA A 48 -9.79 30.06 -16.39
C ALA A 48 -10.57 31.36 -16.67
N ASN A 49 -11.90 31.32 -16.60
CA ASN A 49 -12.78 32.48 -16.81
C ASN A 49 -13.14 33.19 -15.49
N GLY A 50 -12.65 32.70 -14.34
CA GLY A 50 -12.91 33.28 -13.02
C GLY A 50 -14.23 32.83 -12.39
N ASN A 51 -14.86 31.75 -12.89
CA ASN A 51 -16.06 31.18 -12.26
C ASN A 51 -15.65 30.29 -11.08
N LEU A 52 -16.34 30.44 -9.95
CA LEU A 52 -16.12 29.62 -8.75
C LEU A 52 -17.17 28.51 -8.64
N ALA A 53 -16.73 27.31 -8.31
CA ALA A 53 -17.60 26.16 -8.02
C ALA A 53 -17.06 25.37 -6.82
N THR A 54 -17.93 24.61 -6.15
CA THR A 54 -17.50 23.67 -5.12
C THR A 54 -17.26 22.29 -5.71
N THR A 55 -16.25 21.59 -5.21
CA THR A 55 -15.98 20.20 -5.58
C THR A 55 -16.35 19.25 -4.45
N ASP A 56 -16.79 18.06 -4.82
CA ASP A 56 -17.01 16.92 -3.91
C ASP A 56 -15.73 16.16 -3.58
N PHE A 57 -14.57 16.68 -3.98
CA PHE A 57 -13.27 16.11 -3.67
C PHE A 57 -13.09 15.94 -2.15
N ASP A 58 -12.98 14.68 -1.72
CA ASP A 58 -12.84 14.31 -0.32
C ASP A 58 -11.38 13.94 0.01
N ILE A 59 -10.70 14.86 0.68
CA ILE A 59 -9.33 14.68 1.19
C ILE A 59 -9.27 13.52 2.20
N THR A 60 -10.34 13.26 2.95
CA THR A 60 -10.39 12.20 3.96
C THR A 60 -10.35 10.82 3.31
N SER A 61 -11.12 10.64 2.23
CA SER A 61 -11.12 9.42 1.43
C SER A 61 -9.73 9.16 0.83
N LEU A 62 -9.09 10.19 0.27
CA LEU A 62 -7.73 10.05 -0.26
C LEU A 62 -6.70 9.67 0.79
N ASN A 63 -6.76 10.26 1.99
CA ASN A 63 -5.87 9.88 3.10
C ASN A 63 -6.08 8.41 3.51
N SER A 64 -7.33 7.95 3.46
CA SER A 64 -7.66 6.54 3.73
C SER A 64 -7.07 5.61 2.67
N ASP A 65 -7.17 5.98 1.39
CA ASP A 65 -6.60 5.20 0.29
C ASP A 65 -5.08 5.17 0.31
N ILE A 66 -4.43 6.29 0.61
CA ILE A 66 -2.96 6.36 0.79
C ILE A 66 -2.53 5.44 1.95
N SER A 67 -3.29 5.43 3.05
CA SER A 67 -3.01 4.57 4.20
C SER A 67 -3.12 3.09 3.82
N ARG A 68 -4.18 2.72 3.08
CA ARG A 68 -4.37 1.34 2.57
C ARG A 68 -3.25 0.94 1.60
N LEU A 69 -2.86 1.83 0.71
CA LEU A 69 -1.76 1.59 -0.23
C LEU A 69 -0.46 1.36 0.53
N LYS A 70 -0.13 2.20 1.52
CA LYS A 70 1.06 2.03 2.36
C LYS A 70 1.08 0.67 3.04
N THR A 71 -0.02 0.27 3.68
CA THR A 71 -0.11 -1.06 4.31
C THR A 71 0.01 -2.18 3.29
N THR A 72 -0.55 -2.02 2.09
CA THR A 72 -0.47 -3.02 1.01
C THR A 72 0.96 -3.17 0.49
N VAL A 73 1.68 -2.07 0.28
CA VAL A 73 3.09 -2.07 -0.11
C VAL A 73 3.94 -2.77 0.95
N ASP A 74 3.71 -2.47 2.24
CA ASP A 74 4.45 -3.09 3.33
C ASP A 74 4.16 -4.60 3.44
N ARG A 75 2.90 -5.03 3.18
CA ARG A 75 2.57 -6.46 3.09
C ARG A 75 3.26 -7.12 1.91
N ASN A 76 3.17 -6.52 0.72
CA ASN A 76 3.78 -7.09 -0.49
C ASN A 76 5.29 -7.24 -0.36
N ARG A 77 5.98 -6.27 0.28
CA ARG A 77 7.41 -6.39 0.60
C ARG A 77 7.69 -7.56 1.54
N ARG A 78 6.95 -7.67 2.65
CA ARG A 78 7.11 -8.81 3.57
C ARG A 78 6.80 -10.14 2.91
N ASP A 79 5.78 -10.21 2.06
CA ASP A 79 5.43 -11.44 1.35
C ASP A 79 6.50 -11.84 0.33
N ALA A 80 7.12 -10.86 -0.34
CA ALA A 80 8.29 -11.08 -1.19
C ALA A 80 9.50 -11.57 -0.38
N ASP A 81 9.82 -10.92 0.74
CA ASP A 81 10.94 -11.31 1.62
C ASP A 81 10.74 -12.73 2.17
N LYS A 82 9.50 -13.08 2.56
CA LYS A 82 9.10 -14.45 2.93
C LYS A 82 9.26 -15.45 1.80
N GLY A 83 8.89 -15.07 0.57
CA GLY A 83 9.08 -15.90 -0.62
C GLY A 83 10.55 -16.17 -0.90
N ILE A 84 11.41 -15.16 -0.75
CA ILE A 84 12.86 -15.29 -0.90
C ILE A 84 13.42 -16.19 0.21
N ALA A 85 13.06 -15.95 1.48
CA ALA A 85 13.46 -16.81 2.59
C ALA A 85 13.06 -18.27 2.33
N ALA A 86 11.83 -18.48 1.84
CA ALA A 86 11.32 -19.81 1.51
C ALA A 86 12.09 -20.48 0.38
N ALA A 87 12.46 -19.74 -0.67
CA ALA A 87 13.32 -20.23 -1.74
C ALA A 87 14.72 -20.59 -1.20
N MET A 88 15.31 -19.75 -0.33
CA MET A 88 16.61 -20.02 0.30
C MET A 88 16.57 -21.20 1.26
N ALA A 89 15.42 -21.48 1.88
CA ALA A 89 15.23 -22.66 2.70
C ALA A 89 15.16 -23.93 1.85
N MET A 90 14.83 -23.86 0.56
CA MET A 90 14.80 -25.06 -0.28
C MET A 90 16.17 -25.70 -0.36
N THR A 91 16.21 -27.01 -0.13
CA THR A 91 17.41 -27.83 -0.24
C THR A 91 17.08 -29.13 -0.96
N GLY A 92 18.09 -29.76 -1.57
CA GLY A 92 17.96 -31.10 -2.12
C GLY A 92 18.00 -32.15 -1.01
N ALA A 93 17.20 -33.22 -1.13
CA ALA A 93 17.36 -34.36 -0.26
C ALA A 93 18.63 -35.14 -0.67
N PRO A 94 19.41 -35.65 0.30
CA PRO A 94 20.51 -36.55 0.01
C PRO A 94 20.03 -37.78 -0.78
N THR A 95 20.82 -38.30 -1.70
CA THR A 95 20.46 -39.50 -2.47
C THR A 95 20.22 -40.69 -1.54
N PRO A 96 19.09 -41.42 -1.66
CA PRO A 96 18.83 -42.61 -0.85
C PRO A 96 19.89 -43.70 -1.03
N SER A 97 20.19 -44.44 0.05
CA SER A 97 21.33 -45.37 0.09
C SER A 97 21.16 -46.68 -0.69
N ALA A 98 19.93 -47.01 -1.12
CA ALA A 98 19.64 -48.21 -1.91
C ALA A 98 18.29 -48.07 -2.66
N PRO A 99 18.06 -48.86 -3.72
CA PRO A 99 16.75 -48.98 -4.35
C PRO A 99 15.65 -49.31 -3.33
N GLY A 100 14.48 -48.69 -3.48
CA GLY A 100 13.35 -48.81 -2.56
C GLY A 100 13.47 -48.00 -1.26
N LYS A 101 14.53 -47.19 -1.06
CA LYS A 101 14.71 -46.37 0.15
C LYS A 101 14.29 -44.93 -0.04
N THR A 102 13.88 -44.30 1.08
CA THR A 102 13.49 -42.89 1.16
C THR A 102 14.46 -42.13 2.05
N SER A 103 14.95 -41.00 1.57
CA SER A 103 15.71 -40.02 2.36
C SER A 103 14.86 -38.79 2.64
N ARG A 104 15.18 -38.08 3.71
CA ARG A 104 14.47 -36.88 4.15
C ARG A 104 15.47 -35.87 4.67
N ALA A 105 15.24 -34.59 4.40
CA ALA A 105 16.01 -33.49 4.99
C ALA A 105 15.10 -32.30 5.31
N THR A 106 15.56 -31.48 6.24
CA THR A 106 14.88 -30.26 6.67
C THR A 106 15.88 -29.13 6.70
N ASN A 107 15.48 -27.94 6.26
CA ASN A 107 16.33 -26.77 6.26
C ASN A 107 15.57 -25.54 6.78
N VAL A 108 16.31 -24.56 7.26
CA VAL A 108 15.83 -23.27 7.72
C VAL A 108 16.70 -22.17 7.13
N ALA A 109 16.08 -21.10 6.64
CA ALA A 109 16.79 -19.95 6.10
C ALA A 109 16.15 -18.65 6.59
N THR A 110 16.95 -17.58 6.53
CA THR A 110 16.54 -16.24 6.94
C THR A 110 16.84 -15.24 5.83
N TYR A 111 15.97 -14.25 5.66
CA TYR A 111 16.17 -13.16 4.72
C TYR A 111 15.41 -11.92 5.20
N SER A 112 16.08 -10.77 5.31
CA SER A 112 15.43 -9.49 5.68
C SER A 112 14.63 -9.54 7.01
N GLY A 113 15.04 -10.38 7.96
CA GLY A 113 14.33 -10.58 9.23
C GLY A 113 13.15 -11.57 9.16
N GLU A 114 12.81 -12.08 7.97
CA GLU A 114 11.86 -13.16 7.77
C GLU A 114 12.56 -14.53 7.85
N PHE A 115 11.85 -15.54 8.31
CA PHE A 115 12.34 -16.92 8.45
C PHE A 115 11.52 -17.84 7.56
N ALA A 116 12.14 -18.90 7.07
CA ALA A 116 11.45 -19.96 6.37
C ALA A 116 12.05 -21.32 6.66
N THR A 117 11.22 -22.34 6.53
CA THR A 117 11.61 -23.74 6.71
C THR A 117 11.20 -24.54 5.48
N SER A 118 11.96 -25.57 5.16
CA SER A 118 11.63 -26.52 4.11
C SER A 118 11.73 -27.95 4.60
N PHE A 119 10.95 -28.80 3.96
CA PHE A 119 10.97 -30.24 4.11
C PHE A 119 11.15 -30.83 2.71
N VAL A 120 12.15 -31.69 2.55
CA VAL A 120 12.44 -32.36 1.29
C VAL A 120 12.52 -33.86 1.52
N VAL A 121 12.01 -34.61 0.55
CA VAL A 121 12.00 -36.07 0.54
C VAL A 121 12.49 -36.55 -0.82
N ALA A 122 13.37 -37.55 -0.83
CA ALA A 122 13.69 -38.30 -2.04
C ALA A 122 13.34 -39.77 -1.87
N HIS A 123 12.82 -40.40 -2.92
CA HIS A 123 12.60 -41.84 -2.96
C HIS A 123 13.31 -42.44 -4.17
N MET A 124 14.05 -43.51 -3.94
CA MET A 124 14.70 -44.28 -4.99
C MET A 124 13.80 -45.46 -5.35
N LEU A 125 13.40 -45.53 -6.62
CA LEU A 125 12.52 -46.59 -7.11
C LEU A 125 13.30 -47.91 -7.23
N ASP A 126 12.58 -49.02 -7.00
CA ASP A 126 13.10 -50.37 -7.17
C ASP A 126 12.84 -50.86 -8.60
N VAL A 127 13.60 -50.32 -9.54
CA VAL A 127 13.58 -50.70 -10.97
C VAL A 127 15.01 -50.97 -11.44
N ASP A 128 15.17 -51.67 -12.58
CA ASP A 128 16.49 -52.11 -13.09
C ASP A 128 17.54 -50.99 -13.29
N TYR A 129 17.10 -49.73 -13.32
CA TYR A 129 17.96 -48.55 -13.31
C TYR A 129 17.69 -47.66 -12.09
N PRO A 130 18.71 -47.10 -11.43
CA PRO A 130 18.54 -46.28 -10.24
C PRO A 130 17.85 -44.93 -10.57
N LEU A 131 16.52 -44.86 -10.43
CA LEU A 131 15.74 -43.64 -10.59
C LEU A 131 15.37 -43.03 -9.23
N VAL A 132 15.78 -41.78 -8.99
CA VAL A 132 15.46 -41.03 -7.76
C VAL A 132 14.50 -39.90 -8.06
N VAL A 133 13.38 -39.87 -7.34
CA VAL A 133 12.40 -38.79 -7.40
C VAL A 133 12.55 -37.92 -6.17
N ASN A 134 12.69 -36.61 -6.37
CA ASN A 134 12.79 -35.61 -5.31
C ASN A 134 11.54 -34.73 -5.27
N GLY A 135 11.06 -34.42 -4.06
CA GLY A 135 9.98 -33.46 -3.84
C GLY A 135 10.25 -32.65 -2.58
N SER A 136 10.01 -31.34 -2.66
CA SER A 136 10.21 -30.42 -1.53
C SER A 136 9.03 -29.47 -1.38
N VAL A 137 8.72 -29.12 -0.13
CA VAL A 137 7.83 -28.00 0.19
C VAL A 137 8.56 -27.03 1.09
N MET A 138 8.35 -25.75 0.84
CA MET A 138 8.80 -24.68 1.72
C MET A 138 7.61 -24.00 2.37
N ARG A 139 7.86 -23.36 3.50
CA ARG A 139 6.90 -22.44 4.09
C ARG A 139 7.64 -21.29 4.77
N PRO A 140 7.28 -20.04 4.48
CA PRO A 140 7.69 -18.95 5.34
C PRO A 140 7.10 -19.19 6.74
N ALA A 141 7.96 -19.17 7.75
CA ALA A 141 7.56 -19.29 9.13
C ALA A 141 7.40 -17.88 9.70
N ALA A 142 6.18 -17.52 10.11
CA ALA A 142 5.99 -16.33 10.92
C ALA A 142 6.64 -16.59 12.27
N LEU A 143 7.85 -16.07 12.48
CA LEU A 143 8.38 -15.95 13.82
C LEU A 143 7.55 -14.85 14.49
N SER A 144 6.57 -15.22 15.31
CA SER A 144 6.19 -14.34 16.43
C SER A 144 7.44 -14.24 17.28
N ALA A 145 8.33 -13.32 16.93
CA ALA A 145 9.49 -12.99 17.73
C ALA A 145 8.91 -12.60 19.09
N CYS A 146 9.08 -13.47 20.08
CA CYS A 146 8.93 -13.11 21.47
C CYS A 146 9.90 -11.92 21.64
N ARG A 147 9.32 -10.72 21.73
CA ARG A 147 10.05 -9.50 22.07
C ARG A 147 10.61 -9.77 23.46
N LEU A 148 11.90 -10.06 23.54
CA LEU A 148 12.63 -10.03 24.79
C LEU A 148 12.74 -8.55 25.18
N GLU A 149 11.82 -8.12 26.04
CA GLU A 149 12.07 -7.01 26.96
C GLU A 149 12.95 -7.50 28.11
#